data_AF-A0A7Y9RV18-F1
#
_entry.id   AF-A0A7Y9RV18-F1
#
_cell.length_a   1.000
_cell.length_b   1.000
_cell.length_c   1.000
_cell.angle_alpha   90.00
_cell.angle_beta   90.00
_cell.angle_gamma   90.00
#
_symmetry.space_group_name_H-M   'P 1'
#
loop_
_entity.id
_entity.type
_entity.pdbx_description
1 polymer ?
#
loop_
_entity_poly.entity_id
_entity_poly.type
_entity_poly.pdbx_seq_one_letter_code
_entity_poly.pdbx_strand_id
1 'polypeptide(L)'
;MPVQEGEDVVVVVGLADPEELDALARDLEAQAEEVRARYRLFRTQVTEVRWQSAGAADYRRHCEALVADLERNAAELEAAAGDLRAHAQAVRDRIAWMHEMVDDLRRRAEEAWDDAQGAFAWGKDKADDAWRTVTGWL
;
A
#
# COMPACT_ATOMS: atom_id res chain seq x y z
N MET A 1 -17.09 32.94 12.82
CA MET A 1 -16.66 32.04 11.73
C MET A 1 -15.87 30.92 12.38
N PRO A 2 -16.29 29.65 12.27
CA PRO A 2 -15.44 28.57 12.72
C PRO A 2 -14.31 28.39 11.71
N VAL A 3 -13.08 28.39 12.22
CA VAL A 3 -11.87 28.05 11.48
C VAL A 3 -11.97 26.56 11.18
N GLN A 4 -12.09 26.21 9.90
CA GLN A 4 -12.05 24.80 9.50
C GLN A 4 -10.65 24.26 9.78
N GLU A 5 -10.64 23.16 10.52
CA GLU A 5 -9.46 22.37 10.85
C GLU A 5 -8.69 22.02 9.58
N GLY A 6 -7.37 22.18 9.66
CA GLY A 6 -6.46 21.78 8.61
C GLY A 6 -6.66 20.29 8.32
N GLU A 7 -7.22 20.01 7.16
CA GLU A 7 -6.88 18.77 6.45
C GLU A 7 -5.35 18.79 6.31
N ASP A 8 -4.69 17.95 7.10
CA ASP A 8 -3.34 17.48 6.81
C ASP A 8 -3.42 16.75 5.47
N VAL A 9 -3.36 17.54 4.38
CA VAL A 9 -3.11 17.04 3.04
C VAL A 9 -1.66 16.57 3.06
N VAL A 10 -1.46 15.35 3.56
CA VAL A 10 -0.24 14.59 3.30
C VAL A 10 -0.22 14.43 1.79
N VAL A 11 0.55 15.30 1.13
CA VAL A 11 0.85 15.17 -0.29
C VAL A 11 1.68 13.89 -0.40
N VAL A 12 1.01 12.76 -0.59
CA VAL A 12 1.65 11.47 -0.94
C VAL A 12 2.14 11.64 -2.37
N VAL A 13 3.31 12.26 -2.51
CA VAL A 13 3.99 12.46 -3.79
C VAL A 13 4.42 11.08 -4.30
N GLY A 14 3.62 10.49 -5.18
CA GLY A 14 4.06 9.47 -6.13
C GLY A 14 4.03 8.00 -5.70
N LEU A 15 3.44 7.65 -4.54
CA LEU A 15 3.13 6.25 -4.24
C LEU A 15 1.76 5.89 -4.83
N ALA A 16 1.67 4.74 -5.51
CA ALA A 16 0.39 4.21 -5.99
C ALA A 16 -0.54 3.93 -4.80
N ASP A 17 -1.83 4.20 -4.94
CA ASP A 17 -2.78 4.00 -3.85
C ASP A 17 -2.92 2.49 -3.53
N PRO A 18 -2.60 2.05 -2.31
CA PRO A 18 -2.71 0.64 -1.93
C PRO A 18 -4.16 0.12 -1.99
N GLU A 19 -5.18 0.97 -1.88
CA GLU A 19 -6.57 0.55 -2.05
C GLU A 19 -6.91 0.27 -3.50
N GLU A 20 -6.42 1.10 -4.43
CA GLU A 20 -6.57 0.88 -5.88
C GLU A 20 -5.85 -0.41 -6.32
N LEU A 21 -4.66 -0.67 -5.78
CA LEU A 21 -3.90 -1.91 -6.05
C LEU A 21 -4.65 -3.14 -5.54
N ASP A 22 -5.24 -3.07 -4.34
CA ASP A 22 -6.07 -4.15 -3.80
C ASP A 22 -7.36 -4.35 -4.61
N ALA A 23 -7.97 -3.28 -5.11
CA ALA A 23 -9.14 -3.36 -5.98
C ALA A 23 -8.78 -4.07 -7.30
N LEU A 24 -7.68 -3.69 -7.94
CA LEU A 24 -7.19 -4.34 -9.15
C LEU A 24 -6.86 -5.82 -8.91
N ALA A 25 -6.28 -6.16 -7.76
CA ALA A 25 -6.02 -7.55 -7.40
C ALA A 25 -7.31 -8.37 -7.29
N ARG A 26 -8.38 -7.82 -6.68
CA ARG A 26 -9.69 -8.49 -6.60
C ARG A 26 -10.32 -8.68 -7.99
N ASP A 27 -10.18 -7.70 -8.88
CA ASP A 27 -10.69 -7.81 -10.25
C ASP A 27 -9.97 -8.92 -11.03
N LEU A 28 -8.65 -9.04 -10.89
CA LEU A 28 -7.87 -10.11 -11.52
C LEU A 28 -8.26 -11.50 -11.00
N GLU A 29 -8.52 -11.64 -9.70
CA GLU A 29 -9.03 -12.90 -9.14
C GLU A 29 -10.41 -13.25 -9.65
N ALA A 30 -11.30 -12.27 -9.76
CA ALA A 30 -12.64 -12.48 -10.31
C ALA A 30 -12.55 -12.95 -11.78
N GLN A 31 -11.66 -12.34 -12.57
CA GLN A 31 -11.37 -12.77 -13.93
C GLN A 31 -10.78 -14.18 -13.99
N ALA A 32 -9.84 -14.51 -13.09
CA ALA A 32 -9.27 -15.85 -13.01
C ALA A 32 -10.37 -16.89 -12.73
N GLU A 33 -11.28 -16.62 -11.78
CA GLU A 33 -12.38 -17.52 -11.47
C GLU A 33 -13.39 -17.64 -12.62
N GLU A 34 -13.66 -16.56 -13.35
CA GLU A 34 -14.47 -16.62 -14.57
C GLU A 34 -13.83 -17.52 -15.63
N VAL A 35 -12.52 -17.37 -15.87
CA VAL A 35 -11.77 -18.24 -16.78
C VAL A 35 -11.86 -19.70 -16.33
N ARG A 36 -11.76 -19.95 -15.01
CA ARG A 36 -11.93 -21.30 -14.45
C ARG A 36 -13.32 -21.87 -14.65
N ALA A 37 -14.35 -21.07 -14.45
CA ALA A 37 -15.73 -21.48 -14.67
C ALA A 37 -15.97 -21.83 -16.15
N ARG A 38 -15.51 -20.97 -17.07
CA ARG A 38 -15.63 -21.19 -18.52
C ARG A 38 -14.89 -22.44 -18.97
N TYR A 39 -13.65 -22.68 -18.52
CA TYR A 39 -12.95 -23.89 -18.93
C TYR A 39 -13.60 -25.15 -18.32
N ARG A 40 -14.10 -25.12 -17.08
CA ARG A 40 -14.79 -26.28 -16.47
C ARG A 40 -16.00 -26.69 -17.31
N LEU A 41 -16.80 -25.72 -17.75
CA LEU A 41 -17.92 -25.96 -18.67
C LEU A 41 -17.45 -26.56 -20.00
N PHE A 42 -16.41 -25.96 -20.61
CA PHE A 42 -15.85 -26.42 -21.88
C PHE A 42 -15.29 -27.84 -21.79
N ARG A 43 -14.58 -28.17 -20.70
CA ARG A 43 -14.03 -29.50 -20.44
C ARG A 43 -15.13 -30.55 -20.33
N THR A 44 -16.24 -30.24 -19.65
CA THR A 44 -17.42 -31.12 -19.60
C THR A 44 -17.96 -31.37 -21.01
N GLN A 45 -18.16 -30.31 -21.79
CA GLN A 45 -18.65 -30.42 -23.18
C GLN A 45 -17.73 -31.31 -24.04
N VAL A 46 -16.40 -31.10 -23.97
CA VAL A 46 -15.41 -31.90 -24.73
C VAL A 46 -15.43 -33.37 -24.33
N THR A 47 -15.66 -33.67 -23.05
CA THR A 47 -15.68 -35.04 -22.52
C THR A 47 -16.96 -35.79 -22.91
N GLU A 48 -18.09 -35.09 -23.05
CA GLU A 48 -19.38 -35.67 -23.43
C GLU A 48 -19.49 -35.97 -24.94
N VAL A 49 -18.67 -35.31 -25.77
CA VAL A 49 -18.68 -35.51 -27.22
C VAL A 49 -18.10 -36.87 -27.60
N ARG A 50 -18.86 -37.64 -28.40
CA ARG A 50 -18.36 -38.87 -29.07
C ARG A 50 -17.58 -38.51 -30.33
N TRP A 51 -16.26 -38.56 -30.22
CA TRP A 51 -15.34 -38.32 -31.33
C TRP A 51 -15.26 -39.53 -32.27
N GLN A 52 -15.75 -39.40 -33.51
CA GLN A 52 -15.75 -40.48 -34.50
C GLN A 52 -15.10 -40.05 -35.82
N SER A 53 -13.78 -39.79 -35.80
CA SER A 53 -12.88 -39.69 -36.96
C SER A 53 -11.47 -39.28 -36.52
N ALA A 54 -10.49 -39.33 -37.42
CA ALA A 54 -9.17 -38.76 -37.18
C ALA A 54 -9.22 -37.24 -36.93
N GLY A 55 -10.02 -36.50 -37.72
CA GLY A 55 -10.22 -35.05 -37.51
C GLY A 55 -10.90 -34.72 -36.18
N ALA A 56 -11.80 -35.59 -35.71
CA ALA A 56 -12.39 -35.51 -34.38
C ALA A 56 -11.35 -35.74 -33.27
N ALA A 57 -10.39 -36.65 -33.46
CA ALA A 57 -9.29 -36.87 -32.52
C ALA A 57 -8.30 -35.68 -32.51
N ASP A 58 -8.02 -35.06 -33.66
CA ASP A 58 -7.22 -33.84 -33.75
C ASP A 58 -7.89 -32.67 -33.04
N TYR A 59 -9.19 -32.47 -33.28
CA TYR A 59 -9.95 -31.43 -32.61
C TYR A 59 -10.01 -31.65 -31.09
N ARG A 60 -10.17 -32.89 -30.61
CA ARG A 60 -10.08 -33.21 -29.18
C ARG A 60 -8.72 -32.79 -28.59
N ARG A 61 -7.60 -33.12 -29.26
CA ARG A 61 -6.26 -32.71 -28.81
C ARG A 61 -6.12 -31.19 -28.76
N HIS A 62 -6.69 -30.48 -29.73
CA HIS A 62 -6.72 -29.03 -29.74
C HIS A 62 -7.54 -28.48 -28.55
N CYS A 63 -8.70 -29.06 -28.24
CA CYS A 63 -9.49 -28.69 -27.07
C CYS A 63 -8.74 -28.95 -25.75
N GLU A 64 -8.04 -30.08 -25.63
CA GLU A 64 -7.21 -30.40 -24.46
C GLU A 64 -6.09 -29.37 -24.27
N ALA A 65 -5.44 -28.95 -25.36
CA ALA A 65 -4.43 -27.88 -25.32
C ALA A 65 -5.03 -26.54 -24.90
N LEU A 66 -6.20 -26.16 -25.43
CA LEU A 66 -6.90 -24.94 -25.02
C LEU A 66 -7.28 -24.96 -23.53
N VAL A 67 -7.69 -26.10 -22.98
CA VAL A 67 -7.97 -26.24 -21.54
C VAL A 67 -6.70 -25.99 -20.72
N ALA A 68 -5.57 -26.57 -21.13
CA ALA A 68 -4.30 -26.36 -20.44
C ALA A 68 -3.84 -24.89 -20.51
N ASP A 69 -4.06 -24.22 -21.63
CA ASP A 69 -3.74 -22.80 -21.79
C ASP A 69 -4.63 -21.91 -20.92
N LEU A 70 -5.94 -22.20 -20.83
CA LEU A 70 -6.86 -21.47 -19.96
C LEU A 70 -6.53 -21.65 -18.48
N GLU A 71 -6.12 -22.85 -18.07
CA GLU A 71 -5.67 -23.12 -16.70
C GLU A 71 -4.41 -22.35 -16.36
N ARG A 72 -3.43 -22.29 -17.27
CA ARG A 72 -2.23 -21.46 -17.12
C ARG A 72 -2.56 -19.98 -17.02
N ASN A 73 -3.42 -19.46 -17.90
CA ASN A 73 -3.81 -18.05 -17.87
C ASN A 73 -4.50 -17.68 -16.55
N ALA A 74 -5.37 -18.55 -16.01
CA ALA A 74 -5.98 -18.32 -14.71
C ALA A 74 -4.94 -18.27 -13.58
N ALA A 75 -3.93 -19.14 -13.61
CA ALA A 75 -2.84 -19.12 -12.63
C ALA A 75 -1.96 -17.85 -12.74
N GLU A 76 -1.71 -17.36 -13.96
CA GLU A 76 -0.97 -16.11 -14.18
C GLU A 76 -1.73 -14.89 -13.65
N LEU A 77 -3.06 -14.84 -13.82
CA LEU A 77 -3.90 -13.77 -13.26
C LEU A 77 -3.87 -13.76 -11.73
N GLU A 78 -3.91 -14.94 -11.09
CA GLU A 78 -3.78 -15.04 -9.63
C GLU A 78 -2.40 -14.62 -9.13
N ALA A 79 -1.34 -15.00 -9.84
CA ALA A 79 0.01 -14.57 -9.51
C ALA A 79 0.12 -13.03 -9.58
N ALA A 80 -0.41 -12.43 -10.64
CA ALA A 80 -0.45 -10.97 -10.78
C ALA A 80 -1.26 -10.29 -9.67
N ALA A 81 -2.40 -10.87 -9.26
CA ALA A 81 -3.17 -10.39 -8.12
C ALA A 81 -2.36 -10.47 -6.81
N GLY A 82 -1.61 -11.55 -6.61
CA GLY A 82 -0.70 -11.72 -5.48
C GLY A 82 0.39 -10.64 -5.45
N ASP A 83 1.03 -10.36 -6.58
CA ASP A 83 2.06 -9.34 -6.72
C ASP A 83 1.53 -7.94 -6.42
N LEU A 84 0.31 -7.61 -6.90
CA LEU A 84 -0.34 -6.33 -6.61
C LEU A 84 -0.61 -6.14 -5.11
N ARG A 85 -1.07 -7.18 -4.41
CA ARG A 85 -1.27 -7.11 -2.95
C ARG A 85 0.03 -6.95 -2.19
N ALA A 86 1.08 -7.66 -2.61
CA ALA A 86 2.40 -7.51 -2.02
C ALA A 86 2.90 -6.07 -2.20
N HIS A 87 2.66 -5.48 -3.38
CA HIS A 87 3.00 -4.08 -3.64
C HIS A 87 2.16 -3.11 -2.78
N ALA A 88 0.85 -3.32 -2.68
CA ALA A 88 -0.04 -2.54 -1.82
C ALA A 88 0.43 -2.56 -0.36
N GLN A 89 0.81 -3.73 0.16
CA GLN A 89 1.33 -3.86 1.51
C GLN A 89 2.66 -3.10 1.68
N ALA A 90 3.59 -3.22 0.72
CA ALA A 90 4.84 -2.48 0.77
C ALA A 90 4.63 -0.96 0.77
N VAL A 91 3.62 -0.46 0.05
CA VAL A 91 3.24 0.96 0.07
C VAL A 91 2.70 1.36 1.45
N ARG A 92 1.80 0.56 2.06
CA ARG A 92 1.28 0.83 3.41
C ARG A 92 2.41 0.89 4.44
N ASP A 93 3.33 -0.07 4.41
CA ASP A 93 4.47 -0.12 5.30
C ASP A 93 5.36 1.12 5.13
N ARG A 94 5.54 1.58 3.89
CA ARG A 94 6.29 2.81 3.59
C ARG A 94 5.61 4.05 4.15
N ILE A 95 4.30 4.17 4.02
CA ILE A 95 3.50 5.28 4.59
C ILE A 95 3.61 5.28 6.11
N ALA A 96 3.42 4.12 6.76
CA ALA A 96 3.55 3.98 8.21
C ALA A 96 4.94 4.42 8.70
N TRP A 97 6.00 3.97 8.03
CA TRP A 97 7.37 4.39 8.35
C TRP A 97 7.58 5.91 8.22
N MET A 98 6.97 6.54 7.19
CA MET A 98 7.06 8.00 7.03
C MET A 98 6.36 8.73 8.17
N HIS A 99 5.18 8.26 8.62
CA HIS A 99 4.49 8.82 9.77
C HIS A 99 5.32 8.70 11.05
N GLU A 100 5.89 7.52 11.34
CA GLU A 100 6.76 7.32 12.49
C GLU A 100 7.96 8.28 12.49
N MET A 101 8.56 8.51 11.31
CA MET A 101 9.67 9.44 11.17
C MET A 101 9.24 10.91 11.40
N VAL A 102 8.06 11.30 10.92
CA VAL A 102 7.51 12.65 11.17
C VAL A 102 7.23 12.86 12.66
N ASP A 103 6.63 11.88 13.32
CA ASP A 103 6.34 11.94 14.76
C ASP A 103 7.62 12.03 15.59
N ASP A 104 8.64 11.24 15.23
CA ASP A 104 9.95 11.31 15.89
C ASP A 104 10.61 12.68 15.70
N LEU A 105 10.56 13.25 14.49
CA LEU A 105 11.08 14.59 14.22
C LEU A 105 10.33 15.66 15.00
N ARG A 106 9.00 15.56 15.09
CA ARG A 106 8.17 16.48 15.87
C ARG A 106 8.53 16.44 17.34
N ARG A 107 8.63 15.24 17.93
CA ARG A 107 9.05 15.06 19.32
C ARG A 107 10.42 15.69 19.58
N ARG A 108 11.40 15.46 18.71
CA ARG A 108 12.74 16.07 18.84
C ARG A 108 12.70 17.58 18.74
N ALA A 109 11.83 18.13 17.89
CA ALA A 109 11.66 19.57 17.76
C ALA A 109 11.04 20.19 19.01
N GLU A 110 10.04 19.53 19.62
CA GLU A 110 9.42 19.94 20.88
C GLU A 110 10.45 19.89 22.03
N GLU A 111 11.21 18.81 22.16
CA GLU A 111 12.31 18.69 23.15
C GLU A 111 13.36 19.79 22.98
N ALA A 112 13.82 20.04 21.76
CA ALA A 112 14.81 21.08 21.48
C ALA A 112 14.28 22.49 21.78
N TRP A 113 12.98 22.71 21.56
CA TRP A 113 12.33 23.98 21.86
C TRP A 113 12.21 24.23 23.36
N ASP A 114 11.80 23.21 24.13
CA ASP A 114 11.70 23.30 25.59
C ASP A 114 13.08 23.54 26.22
N ASP A 115 14.12 22.86 25.73
CA ASP A 115 15.51 23.08 26.16
C ASP A 115 15.97 24.52 25.89
N ALA A 116 15.66 25.06 24.71
CA ALA A 116 16.00 26.43 24.34
C ALA A 116 15.27 27.46 25.22
N GLN A 117 13.98 27.24 25.51
CA GLN A 117 13.21 28.08 26.43
C GLN A 117 13.78 28.04 27.85
N GLY A 118 14.12 26.84 28.34
CA GLY A 118 14.74 26.66 29.66
C GLY A 118 16.09 27.37 29.77
N ALA A 119 16.94 27.24 28.76
CA ALA A 119 18.24 27.92 28.72
C ALA A 119 18.09 29.46 28.70
N PHE A 120 17.13 29.98 27.95
CA PHE A 120 16.84 31.41 27.89
C PHE A 120 16.32 31.95 29.23
N ALA A 121 15.38 31.23 29.86
CA ALA A 121 14.85 31.60 31.18
C ALA A 121 15.96 31.64 32.24
N TRP A 122 16.80 30.59 32.28
CA TRP A 122 17.95 30.55 33.18
C TRP A 122 18.92 31.71 32.95
N GLY A 123 19.22 32.04 31.68
CA GLY A 123 20.09 33.16 31.33
C GLY A 123 19.53 34.51 31.80
N LYS A 124 18.22 34.71 31.69
CA LYS A 124 17.53 35.90 32.18
C LYS A 124 17.63 36.02 33.71
N ASP A 125 17.36 34.94 34.44
CA ASP A 125 17.44 34.94 35.91
C ASP A 125 18.86 35.29 36.39
N LYS A 126 19.89 34.75 35.72
CA LYS A 126 21.29 35.09 36.02
C LYS A 126 21.63 36.55 35.74
N ALA A 127 21.11 37.12 34.65
CA ALA A 127 21.31 38.53 34.34
C ALA A 127 20.63 39.42 35.39
N ASP A 128 19.41 39.10 35.79
CA ASP A 128 18.66 39.84 36.81
C ASP A 128 19.36 39.78 38.17
N ASP A 129 19.88 38.62 38.58
CA ASP A 129 20.66 38.46 39.82
C ASP A 129 21.97 39.26 39.80
N ALA A 130 22.68 39.25 38.66
CA ALA A 130 23.89 40.05 38.49
C ALA A 130 23.58 41.56 38.59
N TRP A 131 22.49 42.02 37.95
CA TRP A 131 22.06 43.41 38.03
C TRP A 131 21.69 43.83 39.45
N ARG A 132 20.91 43.02 40.18
CA ARG A 132 20.60 43.29 41.60
C ARG A 132 21.85 43.36 42.46
N THR A 133 22.83 42.51 42.18
CA THR A 133 24.11 42.54 42.88
C THR A 133 24.86 43.84 42.59
N VAL A 134 24.86 44.35 41.36
CA VAL A 134 25.54 45.61 41.04
C VAL A 134 24.80 46.81 41.64
N THR A 135 23.47 46.85 41.58
CA THR A 135 22.69 47.99 42.07
C THR A 135 22.50 48.01 43.58
N GLY A 136 22.58 46.87 44.27
CA GLY A 136 22.52 46.81 45.73
C GLY A 136 23.76 47.33 46.46
N TRP A 137 24.85 47.59 45.74
CA TRP A 137 26.08 48.21 46.28
C TRP A 137 26.17 49.72 46.01
N LEU A 138 25.23 50.30 45.26
CA LEU A 138 25.08 51.73 45.01
C LEU A 138 24.02 52.33 45.93
#